data_AF-A0A3A4PUS2-F1
#
_entry.id   AF-A0A3A4PUS2-F1
#
_cell.length_a   1.000
_cell.length_b   1.000
_cell.length_c   1.000
_cell.angle_alpha   90.00
_cell.angle_beta   90.00
_cell.angle_gamma   90.00
#
_symmetry.space_group_name_H-M   'P 1'
#
loop_
_entity.id
_entity.type
_entity.pdbx_description
1 polymer ?
#
loop_
_entity_poly.entity_id
_entity_poly.type
_entity_poly.pdbx_seq_one_letter_code
_entity_poly.pdbx_strand_id
1 'polypeptide(L)'
;MFTAAAGCGGTPVSTRPEGEVVVEDVLRAALEGEKAEFVTMVAPSFLAAVRSEMPDTDDETLGGVLIAGFLENIPFSAVVDADYSIDTTGDRAAVYVWGVFLDGNGLEMEIAEAAAVRIPLIRENGRWYLDLLDL
;
A
#
# COMPACT_ATOMS: atom_id res chain seq x y z
N MET A 1 -37.71 -8.51 37.50
CA MET A 1 -37.17 -7.33 36.79
C MET A 1 -35.69 -7.60 36.58
N PHE A 2 -35.31 -8.06 35.39
CA PHE A 2 -33.91 -8.31 35.05
C PHE A 2 -33.44 -7.19 34.13
N THR A 3 -32.47 -6.43 34.60
CA THR A 3 -31.74 -5.43 33.82
C THR A 3 -30.63 -6.18 33.08
N ALA A 4 -30.78 -6.36 31.77
CA ALA A 4 -29.69 -6.79 30.90
C ALA A 4 -29.11 -5.54 30.23
N ALA A 5 -27.94 -5.12 30.71
CA ALA A 5 -27.15 -4.09 30.07
C ALA A 5 -26.55 -4.64 28.77
N ALA A 6 -26.65 -3.85 27.71
CA ALA A 6 -26.01 -4.06 26.43
C ALA A 6 -24.49 -4.16 26.60
N GLY A 7 -23.92 -5.31 26.28
CA GLY A 7 -22.49 -5.45 26.02
C GLY A 7 -22.26 -5.22 24.54
N CYS A 8 -21.64 -4.08 24.22
CA CYS A 8 -21.22 -3.67 22.88
C CYS A 8 -20.61 -4.83 22.08
N GLY A 9 -21.08 -4.98 20.84
CA GLY A 9 -20.37 -5.75 19.81
C GLY A 9 -19.00 -5.12 19.59
N GLY A 10 -17.97 -5.74 20.16
CA GLY A 10 -16.60 -5.49 19.74
C GLY A 10 -16.47 -6.02 18.32
N THR A 11 -16.42 -5.11 17.36
CA THR A 11 -15.93 -5.41 16.01
C THR A 11 -14.59 -6.16 16.17
N PRO A 12 -14.38 -7.31 15.53
CA PRO A 12 -13.10 -7.97 15.60
C PRO A 12 -12.02 -6.99 15.14
N VAL A 13 -11.12 -6.64 16.06
CA VAL A 13 -9.93 -5.86 15.74
C VAL A 13 -9.13 -6.75 14.82
N SER A 14 -9.04 -6.40 13.53
CA SER A 14 -8.25 -7.15 12.57
C SER A 14 -6.84 -7.30 13.14
N THR A 15 -6.39 -8.54 13.35
CA THR A 15 -5.08 -8.84 13.98
C THR A 15 -3.92 -8.64 13.02
N ARG A 16 -4.17 -8.12 11.81
CA ARG A 16 -3.14 -7.86 10.81
C ARG A 16 -2.28 -6.66 11.22
N PRO A 17 -0.94 -6.73 11.06
CA PRO A 17 -0.06 -5.58 11.20
C PRO A 17 -0.52 -4.40 10.33
N GLU A 18 -0.47 -3.19 10.89
CA GLU A 18 -0.91 -1.96 10.21
C GLU A 18 -0.21 -1.75 8.85
N GLY A 19 1.07 -2.13 8.73
CA GLY A 19 1.82 -2.00 7.48
C GLY A 19 1.31 -2.89 6.35
N GLU A 20 0.79 -4.09 6.67
CA GLU A 20 0.18 -4.97 5.66
C GLU A 20 -1.10 -4.34 5.10
N VAL A 21 -1.92 -3.75 5.98
CA VAL A 21 -3.15 -3.03 5.59
C VAL A 21 -2.83 -1.86 4.66
N VAL A 22 -1.80 -1.07 5.00
CA VAL A 22 -1.36 0.05 4.14
C VAL A 22 -0.92 -0.44 2.76
N VAL A 23 -0.22 -1.57 2.67
CA VAL A 23 0.24 -2.10 1.38
C VAL A 23 -0.91 -2.71 0.56
N GLU A 24 -1.87 -3.36 1.20
CA GLU A 24 -3.10 -3.82 0.55
C GLU A 24 -3.86 -2.64 -0.08
N ASP A 25 -4.02 -1.53 0.66
CA ASP A 25 -4.67 -0.30 0.17
C ASP A 25 -3.86 0.36 -0.96
N VAL A 26 -2.52 0.43 -0.83
CA VAL A 26 -1.63 0.97 -1.87
C VAL A 26 -1.76 0.18 -3.17
N LEU A 27 -1.71 -1.15 -3.10
CA LEU A 27 -1.84 -2.01 -4.27
C LEU A 27 -3.23 -1.87 -4.91
N ARG A 28 -4.29 -1.87 -4.10
CA ARG A 28 -5.67 -1.65 -4.58
C ARG A 28 -5.76 -0.32 -5.33
N ALA A 29 -5.39 0.79 -4.70
CA ALA A 29 -5.50 2.11 -5.30
C ALA A 29 -4.63 2.26 -6.57
N ALA A 30 -3.44 1.66 -6.60
CA ALA A 30 -2.57 1.69 -7.77
C ALA A 30 -3.17 0.93 -8.95
N LEU A 31 -3.63 -0.31 -8.71
CA LEU A 31 -4.14 -1.21 -9.75
C LEU A 31 -5.53 -0.78 -10.26
N GLU A 32 -6.36 -0.20 -9.40
CA GLU A 32 -7.67 0.35 -9.77
C GLU A 32 -7.57 1.78 -10.35
N GLY A 33 -6.40 2.41 -10.26
CA GLY A 33 -6.19 3.77 -10.77
C GLY A 33 -6.82 4.86 -9.91
N GLU A 34 -7.00 4.63 -8.62
CA GLU A 34 -7.53 5.58 -7.64
C GLU A 34 -6.48 6.63 -7.25
N LYS A 35 -6.13 7.49 -8.21
CA LYS A 35 -5.03 8.48 -8.12
C LYS A 35 -5.04 9.31 -6.84
N ALA A 36 -6.19 9.87 -6.46
CA ALA A 36 -6.31 10.72 -5.28
C ALA A 36 -6.10 9.94 -3.97
N GLU A 37 -6.62 8.70 -3.91
CA GLU A 37 -6.41 7.82 -2.76
C GLU A 37 -4.94 7.41 -2.66
N PHE A 38 -4.33 7.01 -3.79
CA PHE A 38 -2.92 6.65 -3.86
C PHE A 38 -2.01 7.77 -3.34
N VAL A 39 -2.24 9.02 -3.76
CA VAL A 39 -1.47 10.18 -3.28
C VAL A 39 -1.53 10.30 -1.75
N THR A 40 -2.66 9.98 -1.10
CA THR A 40 -2.79 10.10 0.37
C THR A 40 -1.98 9.07 1.14
N MET A 41 -1.52 8.01 0.47
CA MET A 41 -0.73 6.92 1.05
C MET A 41 0.77 7.10 0.83
N VAL A 42 1.19 8.03 -0.03
CA VAL A 42 2.60 8.35 -0.25
C VAL A 42 3.13 9.23 0.89
N ALA A 43 4.41 9.03 1.25
CA ALA A 43 5.06 9.79 2.32
C ALA A 43 4.92 11.32 2.11
N PRO A 44 4.40 12.07 3.10
CA PRO A 44 4.27 13.52 3.02
C PRO A 44 5.58 14.26 2.69
N SER A 45 6.71 13.81 3.23
CA SER A 45 8.01 14.40 2.90
C SER A 45 8.39 14.28 1.43
N PHE A 46 8.11 13.12 0.82
CA PHE A 46 8.31 12.89 -0.61
C PHE A 46 7.37 13.75 -1.46
N LEU A 47 6.07 13.79 -1.10
CA LEU A 47 5.09 14.62 -1.81
C LEU A 47 5.47 16.11 -1.77
N ALA A 48 6.01 16.60 -0.65
CA ALA A 48 6.49 17.98 -0.56
C ALA A 48 7.65 18.25 -1.51
N ALA A 49 8.59 17.31 -1.66
CA ALA A 49 9.69 17.40 -2.62
C ALA A 49 9.17 17.44 -4.06
N VAL A 50 8.32 16.47 -4.44
CA VAL A 50 7.78 16.39 -5.82
C VAL A 50 6.94 17.63 -6.15
N ARG A 51 6.10 18.12 -5.24
CA ARG A 51 5.32 19.35 -5.45
C ARG A 51 6.21 20.59 -5.59
N SER A 52 7.41 20.60 -5.00
CA SER A 52 8.36 21.69 -5.20
C SER A 52 8.98 21.66 -6.60
N GLU A 53 9.12 20.48 -7.20
CA GLU A 53 9.62 20.31 -8.58
C GLU A 53 8.51 20.53 -9.61
N MET A 54 7.26 20.25 -9.24
CA MET A 54 6.08 20.33 -10.09
C MET A 54 4.95 21.18 -9.46
N PRO A 55 5.17 22.49 -9.23
CA PRO A 55 4.27 23.33 -8.42
C PRO A 55 2.87 23.55 -9.03
N ASP A 56 2.73 23.40 -10.34
CA ASP A 56 1.47 23.63 -11.07
C ASP A 56 0.70 22.32 -11.37
N THR A 57 1.16 21.18 -10.85
CA THR A 57 0.54 19.88 -11.12
C THR A 57 -0.57 19.61 -10.11
N ASP A 58 -1.77 19.35 -10.60
CA ASP A 58 -2.90 18.92 -9.77
C ASP A 58 -2.71 17.50 -9.22
N ASP A 59 -3.44 17.19 -8.15
CA ASP A 59 -3.32 15.91 -7.44
C ASP A 59 -3.70 14.70 -8.31
N GLU A 60 -4.57 14.89 -9.31
CA GLU A 60 -4.94 13.81 -10.22
C GLU A 60 -3.77 13.46 -11.15
N THR A 61 -3.18 14.46 -11.78
CA THR A 61 -2.03 14.30 -12.67
C THR A 61 -0.84 13.76 -11.88
N LEU A 62 -0.58 14.31 -10.69
CA LEU A 62 0.47 13.81 -9.79
C LEU A 62 0.24 12.35 -9.43
N GLY A 63 -0.97 11.97 -8.99
CA GLY A 63 -1.28 10.59 -8.65
C GLY A 63 -1.10 9.62 -9.81
N GLY A 64 -1.43 10.04 -11.04
CA GLY A 64 -1.17 9.24 -12.24
C GLY A 64 0.33 8.99 -12.48
N VAL A 65 1.17 10.00 -12.29
CA VAL A 65 2.63 9.87 -12.41
C VAL A 65 3.19 8.96 -11.32
N LEU A 66 2.74 9.12 -10.07
CA LEU A 66 3.21 8.33 -8.94
C LEU A 66 2.78 6.85 -9.06
N ILE A 67 1.54 6.59 -9.48
CA ILE A 67 1.07 5.23 -9.75
C ILE A 67 1.90 4.60 -10.86
N ALA A 68 2.14 5.31 -11.96
CA ALA A 68 2.94 4.78 -13.07
C ALA A 68 4.35 4.38 -12.60
N GLY A 69 5.05 5.25 -11.87
CA GLY A 69 6.38 4.94 -11.34
C GLY A 69 6.39 3.82 -10.30
N PHE A 70 5.34 3.70 -9.48
CA PHE A 70 5.19 2.58 -8.55
C PHE A 70 5.00 1.26 -9.30
N LEU A 71 4.09 1.22 -10.28
CA LEU A 71 3.77 0.01 -11.05
C LEU A 71 4.91 -0.46 -11.97
N GLU A 72 5.89 0.39 -12.31
CA GLU A 72 7.10 -0.04 -13.03
C GLU A 72 7.86 -1.16 -12.30
N ASN A 73 7.75 -1.23 -10.97
CA ASN A 73 8.38 -2.24 -10.13
C ASN A 73 7.42 -3.37 -9.70
N ILE A 74 6.16 -3.33 -10.14
CA ILE A 74 5.14 -4.32 -9.80
C ILE A 74 4.90 -5.24 -11.01
N PRO A 75 5.22 -6.54 -10.92
CA PRO A 75 5.19 -7.44 -12.07
C PRO A 75 3.77 -7.96 -12.42
N PHE A 76 2.72 -7.49 -11.72
CA PHE A 76 1.35 -7.96 -11.86
C PHE A 76 0.34 -6.81 -12.02
N SER A 77 -0.81 -7.11 -12.60
CA SER A 77 -1.92 -6.19 -12.87
C SER A 77 -3.12 -6.38 -11.95
N ALA A 78 -3.22 -7.50 -11.24
CA ALA A 78 -4.26 -7.76 -10.24
C ALA A 78 -3.78 -8.77 -9.19
N VAL A 79 -4.35 -8.71 -8.00
CA VAL A 79 -4.12 -9.68 -6.92
C VAL A 79 -5.26 -10.71 -6.90
N VAL A 80 -4.92 -12.00 -6.91
CA VAL A 80 -5.90 -13.10 -6.80
C VAL A 80 -5.92 -13.63 -5.37
N ASP A 81 -4.74 -13.99 -4.86
CA ASP A 81 -4.52 -14.46 -3.49
C ASP A 81 -3.11 -14.05 -3.07
N ALA A 82 -2.96 -13.34 -1.96
CA ALA A 82 -1.67 -12.81 -1.54
C ALA A 82 -1.40 -13.08 -0.07
N ASP A 83 -0.16 -13.46 0.18
CA ASP A 83 0.45 -13.54 1.49
C ASP A 83 1.39 -12.35 1.70
N TYR A 84 1.55 -11.99 2.97
CA TYR A 84 2.31 -10.83 3.39
C TYR A 84 3.25 -11.18 4.53
N SER A 85 4.41 -10.53 4.56
CA SER A 85 5.30 -10.49 5.72
C SER A 85 5.86 -9.10 5.86
N ILE A 86 6.10 -8.66 7.09
CA ILE A 86 6.62 -7.33 7.38
C ILE A 86 7.91 -7.43 8.20
N ASP A 87 8.95 -6.75 7.73
CA ASP A 87 10.16 -6.47 8.50
C ASP A 87 10.16 -5.00 8.90
N THR A 88 10.18 -4.70 10.20
CA THR A 88 10.12 -3.33 10.73
C THR A 88 11.41 -2.98 11.46
N THR A 89 12.05 -1.90 11.03
CA THR A 89 13.24 -1.33 11.65
C THR A 89 13.01 0.15 11.97
N GLY A 90 12.65 0.45 13.22
CA GLY A 90 12.39 1.81 13.68
C GLY A 90 11.19 2.44 12.97
N ASP A 91 11.43 3.55 12.26
CA ASP A 91 10.43 4.28 11.47
C ASP A 91 10.41 3.82 10.00
N ARG A 92 11.02 2.68 9.67
CA ARG A 92 10.97 2.06 8.35
C ARG A 92 10.42 0.65 8.45
N ALA A 93 9.74 0.22 7.40
CA ALA A 93 9.35 -1.16 7.22
C ALA A 93 9.49 -1.59 5.77
N ALA A 94 9.64 -2.88 5.54
CA ALA A 94 9.52 -3.50 4.23
C ALA A 94 8.42 -4.55 4.32
N VAL A 95 7.39 -4.41 3.49
CA VAL A 95 6.37 -5.44 3.34
C VAL A 95 6.70 -6.27 2.12
N TYR A 96 6.75 -7.58 2.29
CA TYR A 96 7.01 -8.55 1.25
C TYR A 96 5.68 -9.18 0.85
N VAL A 97 5.36 -9.17 -0.43
CA VAL A 97 4.10 -9.66 -0.99
C VAL A 97 4.38 -10.79 -1.98
N TRP A 98 3.72 -11.93 -1.81
CA TRP A 98 3.83 -13.10 -2.70
C TRP A 98 2.49 -13.85 -2.76
N GLY A 99 2.37 -14.86 -3.63
CA GLY A 99 1.11 -15.57 -3.87
C GLY A 99 0.74 -15.64 -5.35
N VAL A 100 -0.56 -15.59 -5.64
CA VAL A 100 -1.14 -15.70 -6.98
C VAL A 100 -1.67 -14.34 -7.44
N PHE A 101 -1.25 -13.93 -8.63
CA PHE A 101 -1.58 -12.65 -9.25
C PHE A 101 -1.99 -12.84 -10.71
N LEU A 102 -2.48 -11.79 -11.36
CA LEU A 102 -2.66 -11.76 -12.81
C LEU A 102 -1.58 -10.90 -13.47
N ASP A 103 -1.03 -11.34 -14.59
CA ASP A 103 -0.11 -10.56 -15.41
C ASP A 103 -0.86 -9.48 -16.24
N GLY A 104 -0.14 -8.71 -17.06
CA GLY A 104 -0.74 -7.70 -17.95
C GLY A 104 -1.69 -8.26 -19.03
N ASN A 105 -1.71 -9.58 -19.24
CA ASN A 105 -2.61 -10.27 -20.17
C ASN A 105 -3.79 -10.94 -19.45
N GLY A 106 -3.88 -10.81 -18.12
CA GLY A 106 -4.89 -11.48 -17.30
C GLY A 106 -4.62 -12.97 -17.05
N LEU A 107 -3.39 -13.43 -17.26
CA LEU A 107 -2.99 -14.81 -16.97
C LEU A 107 -2.49 -14.92 -15.53
N GLU A 108 -2.85 -16.02 -14.87
CA GLU A 108 -2.34 -16.31 -13.53
C GLU A 108 -0.82 -16.46 -13.53
N MET A 109 -0.18 -15.80 -12.57
CA MET A 109 1.24 -15.91 -12.28
C MET A 109 1.44 -16.13 -10.78
N GLU A 110 2.35 -17.01 -10.44
CA GLU A 110 2.72 -17.30 -9.05
C GLU A 110 4.05 -16.63 -8.72
N ILE A 111 4.08 -15.88 -7.63
CA ILE A 111 5.28 -15.33 -7.04
C ILE A 111 5.55 -16.11 -5.76
N ALA A 112 6.68 -16.81 -5.70
CA ALA A 112 7.09 -17.52 -4.50
C ALA A 112 7.63 -16.55 -3.44
N GLU A 113 7.55 -16.90 -2.16
CA GLU A 113 8.05 -16.08 -1.03
C GLU A 113 9.51 -15.63 -1.22
N ALA A 114 10.38 -16.49 -1.75
CA ALA A 114 11.79 -16.16 -2.02
C ALA A 114 11.98 -15.07 -3.10
N ALA A 115 10.94 -14.78 -3.89
CA ALA A 115 10.87 -13.76 -4.92
C ALA A 115 9.81 -12.70 -4.60
N ALA A 116 9.38 -12.59 -3.33
CA ALA A 116 8.35 -11.66 -2.90
C ALA A 116 8.68 -10.22 -3.33
N VAL A 117 7.64 -9.52 -3.76
CA VAL A 117 7.73 -8.09 -4.12
C VAL A 117 7.88 -7.30 -2.84
N ARG A 118 8.97 -6.54 -2.74
CA ARG A 118 9.26 -5.68 -1.59
C ARG A 118 8.61 -4.31 -1.81
N ILE A 119 7.76 -3.90 -0.87
CA ILE A 119 7.13 -2.59 -0.84
C ILE A 119 7.61 -1.85 0.41
N PRO A 120 8.45 -0.82 0.26
CA PRO A 120 9.00 -0.05 1.38
C PRO A 120 7.96 0.90 1.97
N LEU A 121 7.97 1.01 3.30
CA LEU A 121 7.16 1.94 4.06
C LEU A 121 8.03 2.81 4.97
N ILE A 122 7.59 4.04 5.19
CA ILE A 122 8.16 4.97 6.16
C ILE A 122 7.06 5.48 7.10
N ARG A 123 7.40 5.62 8.39
CA ARG A 123 6.51 6.18 9.40
C ARG A 123 6.77 7.67 9.53
N GLU A 124 5.75 8.47 9.24
CA GLU A 124 5.78 9.93 9.42
C GLU A 124 4.58 10.34 10.28
N ASN A 125 4.80 11.23 11.25
CA ASN A 125 3.73 11.72 12.14
C ASN A 125 2.90 10.59 12.81
N GLY A 126 3.52 9.43 13.05
CA GLY A 126 2.89 8.28 13.69
C GLY A 126 2.04 7.39 12.76
N ARG A 127 2.03 7.61 11.44
CA ARG A 127 1.33 6.78 10.45
C ARG A 127 2.32 6.22 9.42
N TRP A 128 2.07 5.01 8.93
CA TRP A 128 2.84 4.41 7.84
C TRP A 128 2.39 4.93 6.47
N TYR A 129 3.36 5.17 5.60
CA TYR A 129 3.18 5.63 4.23
C TYR A 129 4.09 4.85 3.29
N LEU A 130 3.73 4.78 2.02
CA LEU A 130 4.57 4.27 0.94
C LEU A 130 5.82 5.16 0.78
N ASP A 131 6.99 4.53 0.85
CA ASP A 131 8.29 5.19 0.65
C ASP A 131 8.77 4.99 -0.79
N LEU A 132 8.38 5.89 -1.68
CA LEU A 132 8.76 5.82 -3.11
C LEU A 132 10.27 6.07 -3.36
N LEU A 133 11.05 6.47 -2.34
CA LEU A 133 12.50 6.70 -2.48
C LEU A 133 13.34 5.42 -2.37
N ASP A 134 12.75 4.34 -1.87
CA ASP A 134 13.44 3.07 -1.55
C ASP A 134 12.84 1.87 -2.31
N LEU A 135 12.17 2.13 -3.44
CA LEU A 135 11.61 1.14 -4.37
C LEU A 135 12.70 0.44 -5.19
#